data_AF-A0A917P4N3-F1
#
_entry.id   AF-A0A917P4N3-F1
#
_cell.length_a   1.000
_cell.length_b   1.000
_cell.length_c   1.000
_cell.angle_alpha   90.00
_cell.angle_beta   90.00
_cell.angle_gamma   90.00
#
_symmetry.space_group_name_H-M   'P 1'
#
loop_
_entity.id
_entity.type
_entity.pdbx_description
1 polymer ?
#
loop_
_entity_poly.entity_id
_entity_poly.type
_entity_poly.pdbx_seq_one_letter_code
_entity_poly.pdbx_strand_id
1 'polypeptide(L)'
;MVMSIPFGPHLSVPGLPPVRGAGVEAGRAVVRLVRLPLDMAVGGVGQLTGRVGHAPKSVYQDEAPSAGAGLPVLLVHGLADRASVVSALQRGLGDDCGVGPFILVNYNVFNSADIRTAARVLGEQVELACARDRARCVVLIGYSLGGLIARYYVQRLGGDAYVPLLITLATPHGGSMTALLAPPHPLLRQLRPGSELITELAEPAIGCRTRFVAFYSDLDEAVIPAARGRIDHPDLTARNVLVPGVGHLTLPLHQPVIDQVRSLLLATSAVCHPHDDSPQPSG
;
A
#
# COMPACT_ATOMS: atom_id res chain seq x y z
N MET A 1 -4.51 -86.46 -30.01
CA MET A 1 -3.23 -85.98 -29.45
C MET A 1 -3.26 -84.46 -29.58
N VAL A 2 -3.92 -83.72 -28.68
CA VAL A 2 -3.53 -83.33 -27.31
C VAL A 2 -2.27 -82.44 -27.28
N MET A 3 -2.49 -81.18 -26.86
CA MET A 3 -1.59 -80.23 -26.15
C MET A 3 -0.41 -79.62 -26.95
N SER A 4 0.00 -78.36 -26.76
CA SER A 4 -0.16 -77.42 -25.64
C SER A 4 0.02 -75.95 -26.07
N ILE A 5 -0.62 -75.07 -25.29
CA ILE A 5 -0.47 -73.61 -25.23
C ILE A 5 0.86 -73.22 -24.57
N PRO A 6 1.40 -72.01 -24.80
CA PRO A 6 1.76 -71.19 -23.64
C PRO A 6 1.26 -69.74 -23.68
N PHE A 7 0.79 -69.36 -22.50
CA PHE A 7 0.49 -68.03 -21.97
C PHE A 7 1.61 -67.00 -22.20
N GLY A 8 1.24 -65.79 -22.60
CA GLY A 8 2.00 -64.56 -22.36
C GLY A 8 1.16 -63.60 -21.50
N PRO A 9 1.74 -62.86 -20.54
CA PRO A 9 0.96 -62.09 -19.58
C PRO A 9 0.45 -60.76 -20.16
N HIS A 10 -0.83 -60.49 -19.91
CA HIS A 10 -1.45 -59.19 -20.01
C HIS A 10 -0.91 -58.25 -18.91
N LEU A 11 -0.29 -57.14 -19.29
CA LEU A 11 -0.10 -55.97 -18.44
C LEU A 11 -1.05 -54.88 -18.90
N SER A 12 -2.16 -54.74 -18.18
CA SER A 12 -3.12 -53.66 -18.33
C SER A 12 -2.62 -52.46 -17.51
N VAL A 13 -2.39 -51.32 -18.16
CA VAL A 13 -2.15 -50.03 -17.51
C VAL A 13 -3.49 -49.29 -17.41
N PRO A 14 -3.98 -48.91 -16.20
CA PRO A 14 -5.23 -48.18 -16.06
C PRO A 14 -5.11 -46.72 -16.51
N GLY A 15 -6.20 -46.22 -17.11
CA GLY A 15 -6.28 -44.93 -17.79
C GLY A 15 -6.12 -43.69 -16.90
N LEU A 16 -5.43 -42.71 -17.48
CA LEU A 16 -5.49 -41.30 -17.11
C LEU A 16 -6.70 -40.65 -17.81
N PRO A 17 -7.50 -39.82 -17.12
CA PRO A 17 -8.57 -39.07 -17.76
C PRO A 17 -8.00 -37.94 -18.64
N PRO A 18 -8.70 -37.53 -19.72
CA PRO A 18 -8.24 -36.48 -20.60
C PRO A 18 -8.38 -35.11 -19.92
N VAL A 19 -7.24 -34.44 -19.73
CA VAL A 19 -7.18 -33.03 -19.31
C VAL A 19 -7.61 -32.17 -20.49
N ARG A 20 -8.89 -31.81 -20.55
CA ARG A 20 -9.43 -30.78 -21.45
C ARG A 20 -9.56 -29.47 -20.68
N GLY A 21 -8.87 -28.43 -21.14
CA GLY A 21 -9.33 -27.04 -20.95
C GLY A 21 -8.47 -26.08 -20.11
N ALA A 22 -7.15 -26.23 -20.05
CA ALA A 22 -6.25 -25.16 -19.62
C ALA A 22 -5.60 -24.51 -20.85
N GLY A 23 -6.34 -23.66 -21.57
CA GLY A 23 -5.87 -23.17 -22.85
C GLY A 23 -6.68 -22.03 -23.45
N VAL A 24 -7.10 -21.06 -22.64
CA VAL A 24 -7.56 -19.74 -23.15
C VAL A 24 -7.11 -18.56 -22.29
N GLU A 25 -6.76 -18.74 -21.01
CA GLU A 25 -6.41 -17.62 -20.10
C GLU A 25 -4.93 -17.17 -20.11
N ALA A 26 -4.11 -17.66 -21.03
CA ALA A 26 -2.72 -17.18 -21.19
C ALA A 26 -2.57 -16.09 -22.28
N GLY A 27 -3.61 -15.84 -23.07
CA GLY A 27 -3.55 -14.97 -24.26
C GLY A 27 -3.82 -13.48 -24.02
N ARG A 28 -4.43 -13.09 -22.90
CA ARG A 28 -4.77 -11.67 -22.62
C ARG A 28 -3.74 -10.91 -21.77
N ALA A 29 -2.85 -11.61 -21.07
CA ALA A 29 -1.82 -10.97 -20.25
C ALA A 29 -0.58 -10.52 -21.06
N VAL A 30 -0.30 -11.14 -22.21
CA VAL A 30 0.94 -10.90 -22.97
C VAL A 30 0.87 -9.62 -23.83
N VAL A 31 -0.31 -9.19 -24.28
CA VAL A 31 -0.46 -8.07 -25.23
C VAL A 31 -0.50 -6.68 -24.57
N ARG A 32 -0.62 -6.57 -23.24
CA ARG A 32 -0.56 -5.26 -22.54
C ARG A 32 0.77 -4.94 -21.84
N LEU A 33 1.70 -5.89 -21.76
CA LEU A 33 3.03 -5.67 -21.15
C LEU A 33 4.02 -4.92 -22.06
N VAL A 34 3.76 -4.83 -23.36
CA VAL A 34 4.66 -4.17 -24.33
C VAL A 34 4.55 -2.64 -24.32
N ARG A 35 3.52 -2.07 -23.67
CA ARG A 35 3.37 -0.60 -23.56
C ARG A 35 4.03 0.04 -22.34
N LEU A 36 4.63 -0.74 -21.45
CA LEU A 36 5.18 -0.22 -20.18
C LEU A 36 6.71 -0.15 -20.07
N PRO A 37 7.49 0.04 -21.16
CA PRO A 37 8.82 0.62 -21.01
C PRO A 37 9.14 1.88 -21.83
N LEU A 38 8.18 2.57 -22.46
CA LEU A 38 8.49 3.75 -23.31
C LEU A 38 7.98 5.13 -22.85
N ASP A 39 7.22 5.24 -21.75
CA ASP A 39 6.83 6.55 -21.21
C ASP A 39 7.78 7.07 -20.11
N MET A 40 8.77 6.26 -19.71
CA MET A 40 9.81 6.65 -18.74
C MET A 40 11.09 7.23 -19.37
N ALA A 41 11.19 7.22 -20.71
CA ALA A 41 12.41 7.62 -21.43
C ALA A 41 12.24 8.83 -22.39
N VAL A 42 11.01 9.31 -22.64
CA VAL A 42 10.75 10.38 -23.64
C VAL A 42 10.45 11.75 -22.98
N GLY A 43 10.53 11.87 -21.65
CA GLY A 43 10.38 13.16 -20.95
C GLY A 43 11.62 14.05 -20.94
N GLY A 44 12.73 13.62 -21.55
CA GLY A 44 13.96 14.40 -21.66
C GLY A 44 14.10 14.97 -23.07
N VAL A 45 14.43 16.26 -23.16
CA VAL A 45 14.62 17.06 -24.39
C VAL A 45 13.35 17.75 -24.90
N GLY A 46 13.01 18.87 -24.25
CA GLY A 46 12.09 19.86 -24.82
C GLY A 46 11.72 20.95 -23.82
N GLN A 47 12.54 22.01 -23.74
CA GLN A 47 12.14 23.43 -23.58
C GLN A 47 13.25 24.26 -22.92
N LEU A 48 14.21 24.68 -23.75
CA LEU A 48 14.85 25.98 -23.62
C LEU A 48 13.96 26.97 -24.39
N THR A 49 13.05 27.66 -23.69
CA THR A 49 12.60 29.04 -24.00
C THR A 49 11.64 29.55 -22.93
N GLY A 50 12.13 30.53 -22.16
CA GLY A 50 11.41 31.57 -21.42
C GLY A 50 9.99 31.33 -20.89
N ARG A 51 9.88 31.25 -19.56
CA ARG A 51 9.16 32.26 -18.75
C ARG A 51 9.41 32.00 -17.26
N VAL A 52 9.91 33.02 -16.57
CA VAL A 52 10.01 33.05 -15.11
C VAL A 52 8.59 32.91 -14.55
N GLY A 53 8.26 31.71 -14.09
CA GLY A 53 6.99 31.36 -13.47
C GLY A 53 7.25 30.80 -12.09
N HIS A 54 6.71 31.49 -11.09
CA HIS A 54 6.83 31.24 -9.66
C HIS A 54 6.56 29.77 -9.31
N ALA A 55 7.56 29.07 -8.74
CA ALA A 55 7.34 27.77 -8.11
C ALA A 55 6.32 27.93 -6.97
N PRO A 56 5.32 27.03 -6.83
CA PRO A 56 4.44 27.08 -5.67
C PRO A 56 5.29 26.77 -4.43
N LYS A 57 5.50 27.80 -3.61
CA LYS A 57 6.06 27.64 -2.27
C LYS A 57 5.16 26.67 -1.53
N SER A 58 5.72 25.57 -1.01
CA SER A 58 5.03 24.77 0.00
C SER A 58 4.76 25.71 1.16
N VAL A 59 3.50 26.11 1.33
CA VAL A 59 3.08 26.86 2.49
C VAL A 59 3.05 25.84 3.63
N TYR A 60 4.20 25.66 4.30
CA TYR A 60 4.21 25.25 5.69
C TYR A 60 3.58 26.42 6.44
N GLN A 61 2.27 26.33 6.72
CA GLN A 61 1.65 27.24 7.67
C GLN A 61 2.02 26.76 9.07
N ASP A 62 2.82 27.59 9.72
CA ASP A 62 3.07 27.58 11.16
C ASP A 62 1.83 28.21 11.83
N GLU A 63 0.70 27.51 11.83
CA GLU A 63 -0.44 27.89 12.66
C GLU A 63 -0.27 27.27 14.06
N ALA A 64 -0.49 28.10 15.08
CA ALA A 64 -0.52 27.66 16.47
C ALA A 64 -1.56 26.53 16.66
N PRO A 65 -1.30 25.54 17.54
CA PRO A 65 -2.18 24.39 17.71
C PRO A 65 -3.58 24.86 18.09
N SER A 66 -4.56 24.63 17.22
CA SER A 66 -5.96 24.79 17.57
C SER A 66 -6.29 23.73 18.61
N ALA A 67 -6.72 24.18 19.79
CA ALA A 67 -7.23 23.29 20.83
C ALA A 67 -8.52 22.63 20.28
N GLY A 68 -8.37 21.45 19.71
CA GLY A 68 -9.40 20.75 18.94
C GLY A 68 -8.89 19.98 17.70
N ALA A 69 -7.59 20.00 17.41
CA ALA A 69 -7.02 19.25 16.29
C ALA A 69 -7.37 17.75 16.39
N GLY A 70 -8.07 17.25 15.37
CA GLY A 70 -8.52 15.86 15.31
C GLY A 70 -7.35 14.86 15.20
N LEU A 71 -7.68 13.58 15.02
CA LEU A 71 -6.69 12.52 14.84
C LEU A 71 -5.82 12.79 13.59
N PRO A 72 -4.49 13.02 13.71
CA PRO A 72 -3.64 13.31 12.57
C PRO A 72 -3.55 12.11 11.63
N VAL A 73 -3.59 12.36 10.32
CA VAL A 73 -3.54 11.33 9.29
C VAL A 73 -2.36 11.60 8.37
N LEU A 74 -1.34 10.73 8.43
CA LEU A 74 -0.16 10.84 7.59
C LEU A 74 -0.35 10.01 6.31
N LEU A 75 -0.12 10.65 5.17
CA LEU A 75 -0.27 10.07 3.86
C LEU A 75 1.12 9.76 3.26
N VAL A 76 1.39 8.48 3.01
CA VAL A 76 2.68 7.98 2.51
C VAL A 76 2.55 7.63 1.04
N HIS A 77 3.14 8.46 0.16
CA HIS A 77 3.05 8.30 -1.29
C HIS A 77 3.89 7.11 -1.80
N GLY A 78 3.62 6.69 -3.05
CA GLY A 78 4.36 5.63 -3.74
C GLY A 78 5.43 6.12 -4.72
N LEU A 79 5.89 5.21 -5.59
CA LEU A 79 6.84 5.47 -6.69
C LEU A 79 6.25 6.35 -7.81
N ALA A 80 4.99 6.07 -8.17
CA ALA A 80 4.42 6.48 -9.44
C ALA A 80 3.67 7.82 -9.41
N ASP A 81 3.58 8.53 -8.28
CA ASP A 81 2.97 9.86 -8.34
C ASP A 81 3.34 10.79 -7.18
N ARG A 82 3.80 11.99 -7.56
CA ARG A 82 4.16 13.10 -6.68
C ARG A 82 2.88 13.79 -6.23
N ALA A 83 2.50 13.67 -4.96
CA ALA A 83 1.40 14.40 -4.31
C ALA A 83 0.00 14.32 -4.94
N SER A 84 -0.20 14.15 -6.24
CA SER A 84 -1.47 14.28 -6.97
C SER A 84 -2.53 13.28 -6.53
N VAL A 85 -2.16 12.00 -6.40
CA VAL A 85 -3.03 10.90 -5.96
C VAL A 85 -3.37 11.03 -4.48
N VAL A 86 -2.38 11.41 -3.68
CA VAL A 86 -2.53 11.61 -2.23
C VAL A 86 -3.36 12.86 -1.93
N SER A 87 -3.15 13.94 -2.67
CA SER A 87 -3.96 15.16 -2.61
C SER A 87 -5.36 14.93 -3.16
N ALA A 88 -5.55 14.04 -4.14
CA ALA A 88 -6.87 13.66 -4.59
C ALA A 88 -7.63 12.83 -3.55
N LEU A 89 -6.94 11.93 -2.85
CA LEU A 89 -7.50 11.24 -1.68
C LEU A 89 -7.86 12.25 -0.59
N GLN A 90 -6.98 13.20 -0.27
CA GLN A 90 -7.26 14.25 0.71
C GLN A 90 -8.49 15.09 0.33
N ARG A 91 -8.59 15.52 -0.94
CA ARG A 91 -9.77 16.22 -1.46
C ARG A 91 -11.03 15.36 -1.40
N GLY A 92 -10.93 14.07 -1.71
CA GLY A 92 -12.06 13.13 -1.66
C GLY A 92 -12.54 12.87 -0.23
N LEU A 93 -11.64 12.89 0.75
CA LEU A 93 -11.98 12.79 2.16
C LEU A 93 -12.69 14.07 2.65
N GLY A 94 -12.33 15.23 2.12
CA GLY A 94 -12.99 16.52 2.34
C GLY A 94 -12.59 17.15 3.68
N ASP A 95 -12.63 18.48 3.75
CA ASP A 95 -12.23 19.25 4.94
C ASP A 95 -13.18 19.04 6.13
N ASP A 96 -14.44 18.70 5.86
CA ASP A 96 -15.49 18.49 6.88
C ASP A 96 -15.52 17.06 7.46
N CYS A 97 -14.54 16.21 7.16
CA CYS A 97 -14.57 14.81 7.59
C CYS A 97 -14.40 14.59 9.10
N GLY A 98 -14.17 15.65 9.89
CA GLY A 98 -14.01 15.58 11.34
C GLY A 98 -12.76 14.82 11.80
N VAL A 99 -11.85 14.51 10.86
CA VAL A 99 -10.57 13.82 11.08
C VAL A 99 -9.48 14.60 10.36
N GLY A 100 -8.32 14.72 10.97
CA GLY A 100 -7.21 15.52 10.46
C GLY A 100 -6.51 16.26 11.59
N PRO A 101 -5.34 16.87 11.34
CA PRO A 101 -4.85 17.28 10.02
C PRO A 101 -4.35 16.13 9.13
N PHE A 102 -4.45 16.32 7.80
CA PHE A 102 -3.82 15.43 6.82
C PHE A 102 -2.41 15.92 6.48
N ILE A 103 -1.41 15.07 6.68
CA ILE A 103 0.01 15.41 6.54
C ILE A 103 0.63 14.54 5.46
N LEU A 104 1.14 15.14 4.38
CA LEU A 104 1.91 14.40 3.39
C LEU A 104 3.31 14.11 3.92
N VAL A 105 3.69 12.83 3.94
CA VAL A 105 5.03 12.42 4.35
C VAL A 105 6.00 12.72 3.22
N ASN A 106 7.03 13.50 3.53
CA ASN A 106 8.06 13.85 2.56
C ASN A 106 9.28 12.95 2.73
N TYR A 107 9.54 12.09 1.74
CA TYR A 107 10.76 11.30 1.68
C TYR A 107 11.26 11.20 0.23
N ASN A 108 12.58 11.14 0.05
CA ASN A 108 13.15 11.06 -1.28
C ASN A 108 13.27 9.59 -1.72
N VAL A 109 12.35 9.14 -2.57
CA VAL A 109 12.29 7.77 -3.12
C VAL A 109 13.57 7.39 -3.89
N PHE A 110 14.27 8.35 -4.50
CA PHE A 110 15.45 8.10 -5.34
C PHE A 110 16.77 8.17 -4.57
N ASN A 111 16.89 9.05 -3.57
CA ASN A 111 18.06 9.07 -2.67
C ASN A 111 17.95 8.00 -1.58
N SER A 112 16.73 7.70 -1.12
CA SER A 112 16.42 6.60 -0.22
C SER A 112 16.08 5.37 -1.05
N ALA A 113 17.09 4.80 -1.71
CA ALA A 113 16.93 3.60 -2.53
C ALA A 113 16.59 2.34 -1.70
N ASP A 114 16.17 2.51 -0.44
CA ASP A 114 15.91 1.50 0.59
C ASP A 114 14.68 1.88 1.43
N ILE A 115 13.71 0.98 1.47
CA ILE A 115 12.43 1.16 2.18
C ILE A 115 12.64 1.28 3.68
N ARG A 116 13.67 0.64 4.24
CA ARG A 116 13.97 0.72 5.69
C ARG A 116 14.40 2.13 6.08
N THR A 117 15.21 2.75 5.23
CA THR A 117 15.62 4.14 5.41
C THR A 117 14.44 5.10 5.33
N ALA A 118 13.54 4.92 4.35
CA ALA A 118 12.32 5.71 4.27
C ALA A 118 11.39 5.49 5.48
N ALA A 119 11.33 4.27 6.03
CA ALA A 119 10.53 3.96 7.21
C ALA A 119 11.05 4.63 8.48
N ARG A 120 12.37 4.83 8.61
CA ARG A 120 12.97 5.63 9.69
C ARG A 120 12.57 7.10 9.59
N VAL A 121 12.65 7.68 8.38
CA VAL A 121 12.20 9.07 8.13
C VAL A 121 10.71 9.22 8.43
N LEU A 122 9.88 8.24 8.07
CA LEU A 122 8.47 8.22 8.45
C LEU A 122 8.29 8.25 9.97
N GLY A 123 9.08 7.49 10.73
CA GLY A 123 9.04 7.48 12.19
C GLY A 123 9.31 8.86 12.79
N GLU A 124 10.32 9.57 12.30
CA GLU A 124 10.61 10.95 12.72
C GLU A 124 9.41 11.88 12.48
N GLN A 125 8.72 11.73 11.34
CA GLN A 125 7.54 12.54 11.03
C GLN A 125 6.31 12.18 11.87
N VAL A 126 6.14 10.90 12.22
CA VAL A 126 5.09 10.44 13.16
C VAL A 126 5.31 11.05 14.53
N GLU A 127 6.53 11.02 15.06
CA GLU A 127 6.87 11.62 16.35
C GLU A 127 6.60 13.13 16.37
N LEU A 128 6.99 13.84 15.30
CA LEU A 128 6.71 15.26 15.15
C LEU A 128 5.21 15.57 15.09
N ALA A 129 4.42 14.75 14.40
CA ALA A 129 2.97 14.93 14.34
C ALA A 129 2.30 14.72 15.71
N CYS A 130 2.68 13.65 16.43
CA CYS A 130 2.23 13.41 17.80
C CYS A 130 2.58 14.58 18.74
N ALA A 131 3.80 15.11 18.64
CA ALA A 131 4.26 16.20 19.49
C ALA A 131 3.53 17.52 19.24
N ARG A 132 3.25 17.86 17.98
CA ARG A 132 2.60 19.13 17.59
C ARG A 132 1.14 19.20 18.03
N ASP A 133 0.39 18.14 17.76
CA ASP A 133 -1.06 18.14 17.99
C ASP A 133 -1.42 17.64 19.40
N ARG A 134 -0.41 17.37 20.25
CA ARG A 134 -0.55 16.67 21.53
C ARG A 134 -1.34 15.36 21.40
N ALA A 135 -1.34 14.80 20.19
CA ALA A 135 -2.01 13.56 19.86
C ALA A 135 -1.19 12.39 20.39
N ARG A 136 -1.85 11.41 20.99
CA ARG A 136 -1.20 10.17 21.47
C ARG A 136 -0.92 9.18 20.33
N CYS A 137 -1.58 9.36 19.19
CA CYS A 137 -1.64 8.42 18.08
C CYS A 137 -1.82 9.17 16.76
N VAL A 138 -1.44 8.54 15.64
CA VAL A 138 -1.73 8.98 14.27
C VAL A 138 -2.25 7.82 13.43
N VAL A 139 -3.00 8.11 12.36
CA VAL A 139 -3.36 7.11 11.35
C VAL A 139 -2.41 7.22 10.17
N LEU A 140 -2.00 6.09 9.62
CA LEU A 140 -1.22 6.05 8.39
C LEU A 140 -2.08 5.58 7.22
N ILE A 141 -1.96 6.24 6.07
CA ILE A 141 -2.47 5.76 4.79
C ILE A 141 -1.31 5.65 3.81
N GLY A 142 -0.95 4.42 3.43
CA GLY A 142 0.14 4.15 2.50
C GLY A 142 -0.38 3.72 1.13
N TYR A 143 0.08 4.38 0.07
CA TYR A 143 -0.24 4.01 -1.30
C TYR A 143 0.94 3.32 -1.98
N SER A 144 0.70 2.16 -2.60
CA SER A 144 1.71 1.41 -3.36
C SER A 144 2.95 1.16 -2.48
N LEU A 145 4.14 1.58 -2.91
CA LEU A 145 5.38 1.58 -2.13
C LEU A 145 5.22 2.18 -0.72
N GLY A 146 4.44 3.26 -0.58
CA GLY A 146 4.24 3.94 0.70
C GLY A 146 3.60 3.05 1.77
N GLY A 147 2.78 2.08 1.37
CA GLY A 147 2.24 1.09 2.29
C GLY A 147 3.26 0.09 2.81
N LEU A 148 4.31 -0.24 2.02
CA LEU A 148 5.42 -1.05 2.52
C LEU A 148 6.29 -0.28 3.51
N ILE A 149 6.54 1.01 3.25
CA ILE A 149 7.25 1.90 4.17
C ILE A 149 6.50 2.00 5.50
N ALA A 150 5.20 2.27 5.45
CA ALA A 150 4.36 2.36 6.63
C ALA A 150 4.26 1.03 7.39
N ARG A 151 4.08 -0.09 6.67
CA ARG A 151 4.06 -1.43 7.28
C ARG A 151 5.38 -1.76 7.96
N TYR A 152 6.51 -1.45 7.32
CA TYR A 152 7.82 -1.68 7.90
C TYR A 152 7.99 -0.87 9.19
N TYR A 153 7.61 0.41 9.20
CA TYR A 153 7.66 1.24 10.40
C TYR A 153 6.88 0.62 11.57
N VAL A 154 5.62 0.26 11.37
CA VAL A 154 4.78 -0.26 12.45
C VAL A 154 5.18 -1.67 12.91
N GLN A 155 5.69 -2.51 11.99
CA GLN A 155 6.02 -3.90 12.29
C GLN A 155 7.45 -4.07 12.83
N ARG A 156 8.41 -3.27 12.34
CA ARG A 156 9.85 -3.49 12.56
C ARG A 156 10.53 -2.40 13.39
N LEU A 157 9.95 -1.21 13.46
CA LEU A 157 10.57 -0.05 14.09
C LEU A 157 9.77 0.43 15.33
N GLY A 158 8.87 -0.39 15.86
CA GLY A 158 8.06 -0.05 17.04
C GLY A 158 6.99 1.02 16.78
N GLY A 159 6.67 1.30 15.51
CA GLY A 159 5.65 2.27 15.15
C GLY A 159 4.23 1.89 15.58
N ASP A 160 3.98 0.63 15.95
CA ASP A 160 2.68 0.18 16.45
C ASP A 160 2.24 0.93 17.72
N ALA A 161 3.19 1.46 18.48
CA ALA A 161 2.92 2.26 19.67
C ALA A 161 2.19 3.58 19.38
N TYR A 162 2.37 4.12 18.17
CA TYR A 162 1.80 5.40 17.76
C TYR A 162 0.72 5.26 16.70
N VAL A 163 0.63 4.10 16.04
CA VAL A 163 -0.23 3.90 14.87
C VAL A 163 -1.28 2.82 15.15
N PRO A 164 -2.46 3.18 15.67
CA PRO A 164 -3.54 2.22 15.92
C PRO A 164 -4.15 1.66 14.62
N LEU A 165 -4.04 2.40 13.51
CA LEU A 165 -4.58 2.02 12.21
C LEU A 165 -3.61 2.35 11.08
N LEU A 166 -3.31 1.35 10.25
CA LEU A 166 -2.66 1.49 8.96
C LEU A 166 -3.60 1.05 7.84
N ILE A 167 -3.95 1.98 6.96
CA ILE A 167 -4.68 1.71 5.72
C ILE A 167 -3.66 1.63 4.58
N THR A 168 -3.76 0.61 3.74
CA THR A 168 -2.93 0.48 2.53
C THR A 168 -3.78 0.37 1.29
N LEU A 169 -3.35 1.06 0.23
CA LEU A 169 -4.02 1.10 -1.07
C LEU A 169 -3.04 0.57 -2.12
N ALA A 170 -3.40 -0.50 -2.81
CA ALA A 170 -2.61 -1.05 -3.93
C ALA A 170 -1.15 -1.39 -3.55
N THR A 171 -0.91 -1.80 -2.30
CA THR A 171 0.43 -2.05 -1.79
C THR A 171 0.90 -3.47 -2.09
N PRO A 172 2.09 -3.68 -2.67
CA PRO A 172 2.62 -5.01 -2.97
C PRO A 172 3.19 -5.71 -1.71
N HIS A 173 2.33 -6.04 -0.75
CA HIS A 173 2.69 -6.64 0.54
C HIS A 173 3.49 -7.95 0.43
N GLY A 174 3.20 -8.77 -0.59
CA GLY A 174 3.93 -10.00 -0.89
C GLY A 174 5.01 -9.83 -1.97
N GLY A 175 5.36 -8.60 -2.33
CA GLY A 175 6.12 -8.25 -3.54
C GLY A 175 5.26 -8.35 -4.82
N SER A 176 5.80 -7.93 -5.96
CA SER A 176 5.12 -8.02 -7.25
C SER A 176 5.99 -8.69 -8.31
N MET A 177 5.41 -9.62 -9.08
CA MET A 177 6.11 -10.28 -10.18
C MET A 177 6.54 -9.28 -11.27
N THR A 178 5.84 -8.16 -11.43
CA THR A 178 6.25 -7.10 -12.36
C THR A 178 7.62 -6.52 -12.01
N ALA A 179 8.00 -6.52 -10.73
CA ALA A 179 9.32 -6.06 -10.27
C ALA A 179 10.48 -7.00 -10.67
N LEU A 180 10.19 -8.24 -11.09
CA LEU A 180 11.20 -9.14 -11.66
C LEU A 180 11.60 -8.71 -13.08
N LEU A 181 10.67 -8.11 -13.82
CA LEU A 181 10.86 -7.62 -15.19
C LEU A 181 11.30 -6.16 -15.25
N ALA A 182 11.26 -5.45 -14.12
CA ALA A 182 11.60 -4.05 -14.05
C ALA A 182 13.12 -3.81 -14.17
N PRO A 183 13.55 -2.60 -14.60
CA PRO A 183 14.96 -2.24 -14.69
C PRO A 183 15.73 -2.51 -13.39
N PRO A 184 17.05 -2.78 -13.46
CA PRO A 184 17.87 -3.06 -12.29
C PRO A 184 18.08 -1.80 -11.45
N HIS A 185 17.08 -1.49 -10.62
CA HIS A 185 17.10 -0.38 -9.66
C HIS A 185 17.02 -0.94 -8.23
N PRO A 186 17.87 -0.48 -7.28
CA PRO A 186 17.93 -1.05 -5.92
C PRO A 186 16.58 -1.07 -5.19
N LEU A 187 15.78 -0.02 -5.37
CA LEU A 187 14.42 0.05 -4.80
C LEU A 187 13.46 -0.97 -5.43
N LEU A 188 13.47 -1.12 -6.76
CA LEU A 188 12.58 -2.07 -7.44
C LEU A 188 12.95 -3.53 -7.09
N ARG A 189 14.22 -3.80 -6.82
CA ARG A 189 14.67 -5.12 -6.34
C ARG A 189 14.03 -5.49 -4.99
N GLN A 190 13.80 -4.52 -4.11
CA GLN A 190 13.12 -4.78 -2.84
C GLN A 190 11.64 -5.10 -3.00
N LEU A 191 11.01 -4.71 -4.11
CA LEU A 191 9.61 -5.04 -4.42
C LEU A 191 9.43 -6.44 -5.01
N ARG A 192 10.50 -7.19 -5.25
CA ARG A 192 10.41 -8.54 -5.81
C ARG A 192 9.90 -9.52 -4.75
N PRO A 193 9.04 -10.50 -5.12
CA PRO A 193 8.70 -11.60 -4.24
C PRO A 193 9.97 -12.30 -3.74
N GLY A 194 10.05 -12.58 -2.44
CA GLY A 194 11.21 -13.20 -1.82
C GLY A 194 12.45 -12.31 -1.69
N SER A 195 12.34 -11.00 -1.95
CA SER A 195 13.40 -10.05 -1.60
C SER A 195 13.64 -10.05 -0.09
N GLU A 196 14.82 -9.61 0.35
CA GLU A 196 15.14 -9.49 1.78
C GLU A 196 14.10 -8.67 2.54
N LEU A 197 13.59 -7.60 1.95
CA LEU A 197 12.54 -6.78 2.57
C LEU A 197 11.23 -7.57 2.76
N ILE A 198 10.77 -8.27 1.72
CA ILE A 198 9.51 -9.01 1.79
C ILE A 198 9.63 -10.20 2.76
N THR A 199 10.79 -10.85 2.77
CA THR A 199 11.12 -11.91 3.73
C THR A 199 11.14 -11.37 5.15
N GLU A 200 11.78 -10.23 5.38
CA GLU A 200 11.80 -9.57 6.69
C GLU A 200 10.40 -9.18 7.17
N LEU A 201 9.54 -8.71 6.26
CA LEU A 201 8.15 -8.39 6.59
C LEU A 201 7.27 -9.63 6.87
N ALA A 202 7.76 -10.83 6.58
CA ALA A 202 7.11 -12.11 6.89
C ALA A 202 7.67 -12.80 8.15
N GLU A 203 8.72 -12.26 8.75
CA GLU A 203 9.22 -12.70 10.06
C GLU A 203 8.21 -12.38 11.16
N PRO A 204 8.21 -13.13 12.29
CA PRO A 204 7.26 -12.93 13.38
C PRO A 204 7.17 -11.46 13.84
N ALA A 205 5.93 -11.00 14.04
CA ALA A 205 5.58 -9.63 14.42
C ALA A 205 4.81 -9.61 15.74
N ILE A 206 5.23 -10.47 16.68
CA ILE A 206 4.55 -10.71 17.95
C ILE A 206 4.37 -9.38 18.71
N GLY A 207 3.13 -9.10 19.10
CA GLY A 207 2.80 -7.91 19.88
C GLY A 207 2.54 -6.66 19.03
N CYS A 208 2.60 -6.72 17.69
CA CYS A 208 2.16 -5.62 16.84
C CYS A 208 0.65 -5.37 17.03
N ARG A 209 0.29 -4.23 17.62
CA ARG A 209 -1.10 -3.89 17.95
C ARG A 209 -1.84 -3.14 16.84
N THR A 210 -1.11 -2.63 15.84
CA THR A 210 -1.70 -1.90 14.72
C THR A 210 -2.74 -2.76 14.01
N ARG A 211 -3.90 -2.17 13.75
CA ARG A 211 -4.91 -2.76 12.86
C ARG A 211 -4.57 -2.39 11.43
N PHE A 212 -4.65 -3.35 10.52
CA PHE A 212 -4.37 -3.12 9.11
C PHE A 212 -5.65 -3.26 8.29
N VAL A 213 -5.85 -2.34 7.34
CA VAL A 213 -6.85 -2.51 6.28
C VAL A 213 -6.14 -2.40 4.93
N ALA A 214 -6.12 -3.48 4.16
CA ALA A 214 -5.45 -3.54 2.87
C ALA A 214 -6.48 -3.60 1.74
N PHE A 215 -6.60 -2.51 0.99
CA PHE A 215 -7.39 -2.46 -0.23
C PHE A 215 -6.50 -2.91 -1.41
N TYR A 216 -6.94 -3.96 -2.09
CA TYR A 216 -6.25 -4.53 -3.26
C TYR A 216 -7.26 -4.81 -4.37
N SER A 217 -6.79 -4.93 -5.61
CA SER A 217 -7.66 -5.11 -6.77
C SER A 217 -7.18 -6.26 -7.65
N ASP A 218 -8.14 -6.94 -8.29
CA ASP A 218 -7.90 -7.98 -9.28
C ASP A 218 -7.49 -7.42 -10.67
N LEU A 219 -7.68 -6.12 -10.89
CA LEU A 219 -7.22 -5.40 -12.10
C LEU A 219 -5.95 -4.57 -11.83
N ASP A 220 -5.32 -4.71 -10.66
CA ASP A 220 -4.06 -4.03 -10.36
C ASP A 220 -2.93 -4.56 -11.27
N GLU A 221 -2.56 -3.76 -12.26
CA GLU A 221 -1.56 -4.10 -13.26
C GLU A 221 -0.12 -4.00 -12.73
N ALA A 222 0.09 -3.36 -11.58
CA ALA A 222 1.40 -3.19 -10.97
C ALA A 222 1.68 -4.23 -9.88
N VAL A 223 0.65 -4.77 -9.23
CA VAL A 223 0.75 -5.79 -8.17
C VAL A 223 0.19 -7.12 -8.66
N ILE A 224 1.07 -7.96 -9.22
CA ILE A 224 0.70 -9.23 -9.83
C ILE A 224 1.41 -10.41 -9.14
N PRO A 225 0.69 -11.49 -8.80
CA PRO A 225 -0.77 -11.63 -8.83
C PRO A 225 -1.45 -10.75 -7.78
N ALA A 226 -2.72 -10.39 -8.00
CA ALA A 226 -3.51 -9.51 -7.11
C ALA A 226 -3.49 -9.93 -5.64
N ALA A 227 -3.43 -11.24 -5.35
CA ALA A 227 -3.31 -11.77 -3.98
C ALA A 227 -2.08 -11.23 -3.23
N ARG A 228 -1.02 -10.78 -3.94
CA ARG A 228 0.15 -10.14 -3.34
C ARG A 228 -0.15 -8.77 -2.72
N GLY A 229 -1.30 -8.18 -3.04
CA GLY A 229 -1.83 -6.98 -2.39
C GLY A 229 -2.42 -7.22 -1.01
N ARG A 230 -2.52 -8.48 -0.57
CA ARG A 230 -3.05 -8.85 0.75
C ARG A 230 -1.96 -8.86 1.82
N ILE A 231 -2.35 -8.55 3.05
CA ILE A 231 -1.58 -8.86 4.24
C ILE A 231 -2.09 -10.19 4.78
N ASP A 232 -1.37 -11.27 4.46
CA ASP A 232 -1.61 -12.61 5.00
C ASP A 232 -0.45 -12.94 5.96
N HIS A 233 -0.57 -12.49 7.22
CA HIS A 233 0.45 -12.66 8.26
C HIS A 233 -0.20 -13.13 9.57
N PRO A 234 0.30 -14.18 10.24
CA PRO A 234 -0.38 -14.78 11.40
C PRO A 234 -0.45 -13.85 12.61
N ASP A 235 0.57 -13.01 12.81
CA ASP A 235 0.63 -12.12 13.99
C ASP A 235 -0.06 -10.77 13.79
N LEU A 236 -0.51 -10.44 12.56
CA LEU A 236 -1.07 -9.12 12.27
C LEU A 236 -2.60 -9.16 12.24
N THR A 237 -3.23 -8.16 12.86
CA THR A 237 -4.68 -7.96 12.76
C THR A 237 -5.02 -7.26 11.44
N ALA A 238 -5.13 -8.03 10.36
CA ALA A 238 -5.35 -7.51 9.01
C ALA A 238 -6.74 -7.83 8.43
N ARG A 239 -7.40 -6.81 7.88
CA ARG A 239 -8.58 -6.93 7.03
C ARG A 239 -8.20 -6.66 5.58
N ASN A 240 -8.30 -7.68 4.73
CA ASN A 240 -8.08 -7.55 3.29
C ASN A 240 -9.42 -7.25 2.58
N VAL A 241 -9.47 -6.18 1.78
CA VAL A 241 -10.65 -5.73 1.03
C VAL A 241 -10.33 -5.78 -0.47
N LEU A 242 -10.95 -6.72 -1.18
CA LEU A 242 -10.88 -6.78 -2.64
C LEU A 242 -11.77 -5.69 -3.24
N VAL A 243 -11.22 -4.94 -4.19
CA VAL A 243 -11.92 -3.93 -4.98
C VAL A 243 -11.89 -4.37 -6.44
N PRO A 244 -12.96 -5.00 -6.95
CA PRO A 244 -12.95 -5.59 -8.29
C PRO A 244 -12.85 -4.52 -9.40
N GLY A 245 -12.04 -4.78 -10.42
CA GLY A 245 -12.04 -4.02 -11.67
C GLY A 245 -11.39 -2.64 -11.61
N VAL A 246 -10.60 -2.34 -10.58
CA VAL A 246 -9.98 -1.01 -10.40
C VAL A 246 -8.46 -1.08 -10.60
N GLY A 247 -7.91 -0.27 -11.50
CA GLY A 247 -6.46 -0.26 -11.76
C GLY A 247 -5.65 0.36 -10.62
N HIS A 248 -4.33 0.11 -10.62
CA HIS A 248 -3.42 0.53 -9.54
C HIS A 248 -3.51 2.03 -9.21
N LEU A 249 -3.43 2.88 -10.25
CA LEU A 249 -3.45 4.34 -10.13
C LEU A 249 -4.83 4.89 -9.77
N THR A 250 -5.90 4.17 -10.11
CA THR A 250 -7.28 4.60 -9.89
C THR A 250 -7.83 4.21 -8.52
N LEU A 251 -7.21 3.23 -7.85
CA LEU A 251 -7.70 2.72 -6.57
C LEU A 251 -7.84 3.81 -5.49
N PRO A 252 -6.88 4.74 -5.32
CA PRO A 252 -7.01 5.81 -4.33
C PRO A 252 -8.05 6.88 -4.70
N LEU A 253 -8.50 6.89 -5.96
CA LEU A 253 -9.50 7.82 -6.49
C LEU A 253 -10.90 7.22 -6.52
N HIS A 254 -11.02 5.92 -6.20
CA HIS A 254 -12.26 5.19 -6.30
C HIS A 254 -13.21 5.56 -5.14
N GLN A 255 -14.36 6.17 -5.45
CA GLN A 255 -15.25 6.74 -4.43
C GLN A 255 -15.68 5.75 -3.33
N PRO A 256 -16.08 4.50 -3.64
CA PRO A 256 -16.36 3.50 -2.60
C PRO A 256 -15.18 3.17 -1.67
N VAL A 257 -13.93 3.32 -2.15
CA VAL A 257 -12.73 3.17 -1.30
C VAL A 257 -12.59 4.39 -0.40
N ILE A 258 -12.73 5.59 -0.95
CA ILE A 258 -12.68 6.85 -0.19
C ILE A 258 -13.73 6.86 0.93
N ASP A 259 -14.96 6.46 0.65
CA ASP A 259 -16.04 6.41 1.64
C ASP A 259 -15.73 5.42 2.78
N GLN A 260 -15.15 4.26 2.45
CA GLN A 260 -14.71 3.29 3.46
C GLN A 260 -13.53 3.82 4.27
N VAL A 261 -12.56 4.48 3.64
CA VAL A 261 -11.44 5.13 4.34
C VAL A 261 -11.98 6.17 5.32
N ARG A 262 -12.92 7.03 4.89
CA ARG A 262 -13.57 8.01 5.77
C ARG A 262 -14.25 7.33 6.97
N SER A 263 -15.00 6.26 6.74
CA SER A 263 -15.66 5.51 7.82
C SER A 263 -14.66 4.93 8.82
N LEU A 264 -13.54 4.38 8.35
CA LEU A 264 -12.46 3.85 9.20
C LEU A 264 -11.79 4.95 10.02
N LEU A 265 -11.53 6.11 9.42
CA LEU A 265 -10.95 7.27 10.09
C LEU A 265 -11.87 7.78 11.22
N LEU A 266 -13.16 7.97 10.95
CA LEU A 266 -14.14 8.40 11.95
C LEU A 266 -14.23 7.42 13.12
N ALA A 267 -14.31 6.12 12.83
CA ALA A 267 -14.36 5.07 13.85
C ALA A 267 -13.09 5.04 14.71
N THR A 268 -11.93 5.37 14.14
CA THR A 268 -10.66 5.40 14.88
C THR A 268 -10.52 6.67 15.72
N SER A 269 -10.97 7.82 15.20
CA SER A 269 -10.99 9.09 15.93
C SER A 269 -11.76 8.98 17.25
N ALA A 270 -12.95 8.36 17.22
CA ALA A 270 -13.78 8.13 18.40
C ALA A 270 -13.09 7.27 19.49
N VAL A 271 -12.14 6.41 19.12
CA VAL A 271 -11.39 5.55 20.06
C VAL A 271 -10.17 6.28 20.63
N CYS A 272 -9.46 7.05 19.81
CA CYS A 272 -8.27 7.80 20.25
C CYS A 272 -8.64 9.06 21.07
N HIS A 273 -9.83 9.63 20.83
CA HIS A 273 -10.36 10.79 21.55
C HIS A 273 -11.80 10.48 22.02
N PRO A 274 -11.98 9.67 23.08
CA PRO A 274 -13.29 9.59 23.73
C PRO A 274 -13.63 11.01 24.21
N HIS A 275 -14.80 11.53 23.82
CA HIS A 275 -15.27 12.85 24.23
C HIS A 275 -15.02 13.07 25.72
N ASP A 276 -14.33 14.16 26.06
CA ASP A 276 -14.19 14.63 27.44
C ASP A 276 -15.55 15.23 27.86
N ASP A 277 -16.52 14.36 28.17
CA ASP A 277 -17.79 14.71 28.81
C ASP A 277 -17.55 15.06 30.30
N SER A 278 -16.64 15.99 30.54
CA SER A 278 -16.54 16.67 31.84
C SER A 278 -17.72 17.63 31.94
N PRO A 279 -18.61 17.49 32.94
CA PRO A 279 -19.71 18.43 33.12
C PRO A 279 -19.14 19.83 33.34
N GLN A 280 -19.56 20.78 32.50
CA GLN A 280 -19.30 22.20 32.66
C GLN A 280 -19.63 22.60 34.11
N PRO A 281 -18.72 23.27 34.85
CA PRO A 281 -19.05 23.74 36.17
C PRO A 281 -20.21 24.73 36.07
N SER A 282 -21.34 24.35 36.64
CA SER A 282 -22.49 25.21 36.80
C SER A 282 -22.18 26.32 37.79
N GLY A 283 -22.18 27.57 37.31
CA GLY A 283 -22.42 28.78 38.11
C GLY A 283 -21.25 29.30 38.93
#